data_AF-A0A968FZ70-F1
#
_entry.id   AF-A0A968FZ70-F1
#
_cell.length_a   1.000
_cell.length_b   1.000
_cell.length_c   1.000
_cell.angle_alpha   90.00
_cell.angle_beta   90.00
_cell.angle_gamma   90.00
#
_symmetry.space_group_name_H-M   'P 1'
#
loop_
_entity.id
_entity.type
_entity.pdbx_description
1 polymer ?
#
loop_
_entity_poly.entity_id
_entity_poly.type
_entity_poly.pdbx_seq_one_letter_code
_entity_poly.pdbx_strand_id
1 'polypeptide(L)' 'LIEGYDLIDYARYRYNMLEGKGHWFPGTFAFHCTECGDCLPRCPEHLDIPRLLRETHRKAFDR' A
#
# COMPACT_ATOMS: atom_id res chain seq x y z
N LEU A 1 -6.07 8.48 1.02
CA LEU A 1 -6.66 8.45 2.38
C LEU A 1 -5.82 9.27 3.35
N ILE A 2 -4.54 8.93 3.53
CA ILE A 2 -3.63 9.67 4.41
C ILE A 2 -3.31 11.05 3.83
N GLU A 3 -2.55 11.15 2.73
CA GLU A 3 -2.03 12.45 2.24
C GLU A 3 -3.08 13.43 1.68
N GLY A 4 -4.20 12.92 1.15
CA GLY A 4 -5.19 13.75 0.44
C GLY A 4 -6.47 14.02 1.21
N TYR A 5 -6.74 13.27 2.27
CA TYR A 5 -7.99 13.34 3.02
C TYR A 5 -7.80 13.29 4.55
N ASP A 6 -6.56 13.18 5.04
CA ASP A 6 -6.23 13.07 6.46
C ASP A 6 -6.97 11.95 7.23
N LEU A 7 -7.42 10.90 6.52
CA LEU A 7 -8.14 9.76 7.08
C LEU A 7 -7.17 8.66 7.55
N ILE A 8 -6.31 8.98 8.52
CA ILE A 8 -5.24 8.08 8.98
C ILE A 8 -5.79 6.82 9.64
N ASP A 9 -6.71 6.94 10.60
CA ASP A 9 -7.25 5.79 11.34
C ASP A 9 -7.99 4.83 10.42
N TYR A 10 -8.78 5.37 9.49
CA TYR A 10 -9.47 4.57 8.49
C TYR A 10 -8.50 3.86 7.54
N ALA A 11 -7.44 4.55 7.11
CA ALA A 11 -6.41 3.95 6.27
C ALA A 11 -5.71 2.79 6.99
N ARG A 12 -5.34 2.98 8.27
CA ARG A 12 -4.72 1.92 9.10
C ARG A 12 -5.66 0.73 9.29
N TYR A 13 -6.91 0.98 9.68
CA TYR A 13 -7.90 -0.08 9.85
C TYR A 13 -8.04 -0.92 8.58
N ARG A 14 -8.22 -0.28 7.42
CA ARG A 14 -8.40 -0.98 6.14
C ARG A 14 -7.12 -1.68 5.67
N TYR A 15 -5.96 -1.07 5.87
CA TYR A 15 -4.68 -1.65 5.47
C TYR A 15 -4.35 -2.92 6.27
N ASN A 16 -4.58 -2.91 7.59
CA ASN A 16 -4.34 -4.07 8.45
C ASN A 16 -5.32 -5.24 8.23
N MET A 17 -6.36 -5.07 7.40
CA MET A 17 -7.22 -6.18 6.97
C MET A 17 -6.63 -6.98 5.80
N LEU A 18 -5.58 -6.48 5.14
CA LEU A 18 -4.85 -7.22 4.11
C LEU A 18 -4.28 -8.51 4.71
N GLU A 19 -4.28 -9.59 3.93
CA GLU A 19 -3.82 -10.96 4.29
C GLU A 19 -4.58 -11.68 5.42
N GLY A 20 -5.23 -10.97 6.34
CA GLY A 20 -5.90 -11.58 7.50
C GLY A 20 -7.32 -12.10 7.27
N LYS A 21 -7.96 -11.75 6.14
CA LYS A 21 -9.37 -12.09 5.86
C LYS A 21 -9.56 -13.00 4.64
N GLY A 22 -8.46 -13.53 4.07
CA GLY A 22 -8.49 -14.45 2.94
C GLY A 22 -9.20 -13.87 1.72
N HIS A 23 -10.10 -14.64 1.11
CA HIS A 23 -10.79 -14.24 -0.12
C HIS A 23 -11.81 -13.11 0.04
N TRP A 24 -12.25 -12.80 1.28
CA TRP A 24 -13.16 -11.69 1.54
C TRP A 24 -12.47 -10.32 1.51
N PHE A 25 -11.14 -10.30 1.58
CA PHE A 25 -10.36 -9.07 1.46
C PHE A 25 -9.04 -9.38 0.75
N PRO A 26 -9.08 -9.51 -0.60
CA PRO A 26 -7.90 -9.86 -1.36
C PRO A 26 -6.87 -8.74 -1.30
N GLY A 27 -5.61 -9.13 -1.20
CA GLY A 27 -4.49 -8.19 -1.18
C GLY A 27 -3.42 -8.64 -0.20
N THR A 28 -2.22 -8.15 -0.46
CA THR A 28 -1.01 -8.41 0.30
C THR A 28 -0.46 -7.10 0.85
N PHE A 29 0.29 -7.17 1.94
CA PHE A 29 0.95 -5.99 2.46
C PHE A 29 1.98 -5.47 1.45
N ALA A 30 2.10 -4.14 1.39
CA ALA A 30 3.00 -3.47 0.47
C ALA A 30 4.49 -3.76 0.76
N PHE A 31 4.85 -4.31 1.93
CA PHE A 31 6.22 -4.75 2.21
C PHE A 31 6.66 -5.92 1.30
N HIS A 32 5.74 -6.64 0.66
CA HIS A 32 6.06 -7.68 -0.31
C HIS A 32 6.65 -7.14 -1.61
N CYS A 33 6.65 -5.82 -1.83
CA CYS A 33 7.36 -5.22 -2.96
C CYS A 33 8.86 -5.52 -2.89
N THR A 34 9.39 -6.22 -3.88
CA THR A 34 10.82 -6.56 -4.01
C THR A 34 11.63 -5.50 -4.76
N GLU A 35 11.02 -4.35 -5.07
CA GLU A 35 11.63 -3.28 -5.85
C GLU A 35 12.06 -3.71 -7.27
N CYS A 36 11.40 -4.72 -7.85
CA CYS A 36 11.73 -5.25 -9.18
C CYS A 36 11.61 -4.22 -10.33
N GLY A 37 10.82 -3.16 -10.13
CA GLY A 37 10.64 -2.09 -11.12
C GLY A 37 9.65 -2.40 -12.24
N ASP A 38 9.02 -3.59 -12.29
CA ASP A 38 8.08 -3.99 -13.36
C ASP A 38 6.89 -3.05 -13.55
N CYS A 39 6.53 -2.32 -12.48
CA CYS A 39 5.45 -1.35 -12.49
C CYS A 39 5.85 0.00 -13.11
N LEU A 40 7.14 0.37 -13.09
CA LEU A 40 7.63 1.67 -13.54
C LEU A 40 7.35 1.93 -15.03
N PRO A 41 7.68 1.03 -15.98
CA PRO A 41 7.39 1.29 -17.40
C PRO A 41 5.89 1.24 -17.74
N ARG A 42 5.05 0.77 -16.81
CA ARG A 42 3.59 0.66 -17.01
C ARG A 42 2.83 1.89 -16.52
N CYS A 43 3.48 2.77 -15.74
CA CYS A 43 2.83 3.91 -15.14
C CYS A 43 2.89 5.13 -16.09
N PRO A 44 1.75 5.61 -16.62
CA PRO A 44 1.73 6.77 -17.51
C PRO A 44 2.16 8.07 -16.81
N GLU A 45 1.92 8.15 -15.49
CA GLU A 45 2.25 9.30 -14.66
C GLU A 45 3.69 9.26 -14.10
N HIS A 46 4.49 8.26 -14.48
CA HIS A 46 5.88 8.10 -14.05
C HIS A 46 6.07 8.14 -12.53
N LEU A 47 5.10 7.58 -11.78
CA LEU A 47 5.17 7.52 -10.33
C LEU A 47 6.24 6.53 -9.87
N ASP A 48 6.94 6.89 -8.80
CA ASP A 48 7.85 6.01 -8.08
C ASP A 48 7.04 5.04 -7.19
N ILE A 49 6.38 4.07 -7.84
CA ILE A 49 5.48 3.10 -7.21
C ILE A 49 6.20 2.30 -6.10
N PRO A 50 7.43 1.78 -6.27
CA PRO A 50 8.11 1.06 -5.20
C PRO A 50 8.28 1.91 -3.93
N ARG A 51 8.69 3.17 -4.08
CA ARG A 51 8.79 4.09 -2.95
C ARG A 51 7.44 4.37 -2.30
N LEU A 52 6.40 4.61 -3.10
CA LEU A 52 5.04 4.86 -2.60
C LEU A 52 4.50 3.66 -1.81
N LEU A 53 4.76 2.43 -2.27
CA LEU A 53 4.37 1.20 -1.57
C LEU A 53 5.05 1.09 -0.20
N ARG A 54 6.37 1.30 -0.14
CA ARG A 54 7.14 1.32 1.13
C ARG A 54 6.63 2.38 2.09
N GLU A 55 6.41 3.60 1.58
CA GLU A 55 5.91 4.71 2.39
C GLU A 55 4.49 4.46 2.91
N THR A 56 3.63 3.88 2.07
CA THR A 56 2.27 3.49 2.45
C THR A 56 2.30 2.45 3.56
N HIS A 57 3.12 1.39 3.42
CA HIS A 57 3.29 0.39 4.49
C HIS A 57 3.72 1.06 5.79
N ARG A 58 4.76 1.90 5.75
CA ARG A 58 5.26 2.61 6.93
C ARG A 58 4.21 3.46 7.65
N LYS A 59 3.30 4.12 6.91
CA LYS A 59 2.28 5.02 7.50
C LYS A 59 1.01 4.28 7.95
N ALA A 60 0.62 3.25 7.20
CA ALA A 60 -0.67 2.57 7.36
C ALA A 60 -0.59 1.24 8.12
N PHE A 61 0.59 0.60 8.17
CA PHE A 61 0.79 -0.57 9.01
C PHE A 61 0.91 -0.13 10.46
N ASP A 62 0.05 -0.69 11.30
CA ASP A 62 -0.02 -0.38 12.72
C ASP A 62 0.03 -1.72 13.45
N ARG A 63 1.08 -1.93 14.25
CA ARG A 63 1.33 -3.16 14.99
C ARG A 63 1.69 -2.84 16.43
#